data_AF-A0A7Y8X0A2-F1
#
_entry.id   AF-A0A7Y8X0A2-F1
#
_cell.length_a   1.000
_cell.length_b   1.000
_cell.length_c   1.000
_cell.angle_alpha   90.00
_cell.angle_beta   90.00
_cell.angle_gamma   90.00
#
_symmetry.space_group_name_H-M   'P 1'
#
loop_
_entity.id
_entity.type
_entity.pdbx_description
1 polymer ?
#
loop_
_entity_poly.entity_id
_entity_poly.type
_entity_poly.pdbx_seq_one_letter_code
_entity_poly.pdbx_strand_id
1 'polypeptide(L)'
;MNHRIRAATALLILTWPLTACGGPGGAGPFERCVPEESSTASSAELEGSYEGSLEAKGTRLVLTTRPGVAGGTLTVENWPTGDSFRNELGPAFSGTGTWEITRPSGSEKSALLRLHFDPPKPDLPTPDTIDLLSIGVDAKRTFLYDNTDPDTCPDFRLQLQRK
;
A
#
# COMPACT_ATOMS: atom_id res chain seq x y z
N MET A 1 -32.68 78.07 -21.74
CA MET A 1 -32.54 77.25 -22.96
C MET A 1 -31.40 76.28 -22.76
N ASN A 2 -31.64 75.02 -23.13
CA ASN A 2 -30.70 73.92 -23.37
C ASN A 2 -30.33 72.99 -22.19
N HIS A 3 -31.07 71.87 -22.20
CA HIS A 3 -30.89 70.55 -21.61
C HIS A 3 -29.47 69.94 -21.61
N ARG A 4 -29.22 69.09 -20.61
CA ARG A 4 -28.96 67.61 -20.68
C ARG A 4 -28.42 67.16 -19.30
N ILE A 5 -29.16 66.47 -18.43
CA ILE A 5 -29.53 65.05 -18.37
C ILE A 5 -28.33 64.08 -18.17
N ARG A 6 -28.28 63.57 -16.92
CA ARG A 6 -28.04 62.20 -16.42
C ARG A 6 -26.63 61.58 -16.29
N ALA A 7 -26.52 61.00 -15.09
CA ALA A 7 -26.06 59.64 -14.73
C ALA A 7 -24.56 59.41 -14.50
N ALA A 8 -24.28 58.82 -13.33
CA ALA A 8 -23.20 57.88 -13.01
C ALA A 8 -23.10 57.80 -11.46
N THR A 9 -23.02 56.69 -10.74
CA THR A 9 -23.07 55.26 -11.01
C THR A 9 -23.27 54.64 -9.62
N ALA A 10 -24.28 53.79 -9.43
CA ALA A 10 -24.40 53.02 -8.19
C ALA A 10 -23.28 51.96 -8.16
N LEU A 11 -22.36 52.05 -7.20
CA LEU A 11 -21.40 50.98 -6.93
C LEU A 11 -22.13 49.81 -6.27
N LEU A 12 -22.44 48.79 -7.07
CA LEU A 12 -22.77 47.44 -6.58
C LEU A 12 -21.47 46.77 -6.17
N ILE A 13 -21.24 46.65 -4.86
CA ILE A 13 -20.18 45.82 -4.30
C ILE A 13 -20.63 44.37 -4.43
N LEU A 14 -20.16 43.68 -5.47
CA LEU A 14 -20.28 42.24 -5.61
C LEU A 14 -19.27 41.58 -4.66
N THR A 15 -19.70 41.29 -3.43
CA THR A 15 -19.00 40.34 -2.57
C THR A 15 -19.25 38.94 -3.12
N TRP A 16 -18.34 38.45 -3.96
CA TRP A 16 -18.28 37.03 -4.28
C TRP A 16 -17.76 36.27 -3.06
N PRO A 17 -18.51 35.29 -2.52
CA PRO A 17 -17.87 34.26 -1.73
C PRO A 17 -16.94 33.51 -2.67
N LEU A 18 -15.64 33.49 -2.38
CA LEU A 18 -14.74 32.48 -2.90
C LEU A 18 -15.21 31.14 -2.34
N THR A 19 -16.20 30.55 -3.00
CA THR A 19 -16.50 29.13 -2.88
C THR A 19 -15.29 28.42 -3.46
N ALA A 20 -14.32 28.13 -2.59
CA ALA A 20 -13.30 27.13 -2.89
C ALA A 20 -14.03 25.87 -3.37
N CYS A 21 -13.60 25.36 -4.53
CA CYS A 21 -14.15 24.18 -5.16
C CYS A 21 -13.95 22.94 -4.29
N GLY A 22 -14.79 22.76 -3.28
CA GLY A 22 -15.05 21.48 -2.64
C GLY A 22 -16.15 20.80 -3.46
N GLY A 23 -15.75 19.96 -4.43
CA GLY A 23 -16.69 19.08 -5.10
C GLY A 23 -17.40 18.18 -4.09
N PRO A 24 -18.67 17.80 -4.32
CA PRO A 24 -19.42 16.92 -3.44
C PRO A 24 -18.89 15.49 -3.60
N GLY A 25 -17.81 15.21 -2.89
CA GLY A 25 -17.16 13.91 -2.74
C GLY A 25 -16.35 13.97 -1.45
N GLY A 26 -17.06 14.02 -0.32
CA GLY A 26 -16.47 14.18 1.00
C GLY A 26 -15.53 13.03 1.34
N ALA A 27 -14.23 13.29 1.24
CA ALA A 27 -13.21 12.59 2.00
C ALA A 27 -12.85 13.47 3.20
N GLY A 28 -13.01 12.93 4.40
CA GLY A 28 -12.55 13.55 5.65
C GLY A 28 -11.02 13.64 5.70
N PRO A 29 -10.42 13.86 6.89
CA PRO A 29 -8.98 14.08 7.03
C PRO A 29 -8.19 12.98 6.32
N PHE A 30 -7.25 13.39 5.48
CA PHE A 30 -6.45 12.61 4.53
C PHE A 30 -6.30 11.12 4.90
N GLU A 31 -7.12 10.26 4.31
CA GLU A 31 -6.98 8.81 4.49
C GLU A 31 -5.64 8.37 3.88
N ARG A 32 -4.76 7.77 4.70
CA ARG A 32 -3.49 7.22 4.22
C ARG A 32 -3.74 6.10 3.22
N CYS A 33 -2.93 6.07 2.16
CA CYS A 33 -3.00 5.07 1.08
C CYS A 33 -2.78 3.64 1.56
N VAL A 34 -1.97 3.46 2.60
CA VAL A 34 -1.86 2.22 3.39
C VAL A 34 -1.91 2.57 4.88
N PRO A 35 -2.30 1.64 5.76
CA PRO A 35 -2.15 1.82 7.20
C PRO A 35 -0.68 1.98 7.60
N GLU A 36 -0.47 2.64 8.74
CA GLU A 36 0.85 2.71 9.38
C GLU A 36 1.39 1.32 9.71
N GLU A 37 2.71 1.21 9.70
CA GLU A 37 3.37 -0.04 10.04
C GLU A 37 3.01 -0.51 11.46
N SER A 38 2.67 -1.78 11.57
CA SER A 38 2.26 -2.40 12.82
C SER A 38 3.47 -2.99 13.54
N SER A 39 3.66 -2.61 14.80
CA SER A 39 4.62 -3.25 15.70
C SER A 39 4.08 -4.54 16.33
N THR A 40 2.76 -4.74 16.31
CA THR A 40 2.06 -5.80 17.07
C THR A 40 1.36 -6.83 16.19
N ALA A 41 1.48 -6.75 14.87
CA ALA A 41 0.82 -7.69 13.96
C ALA A 41 1.11 -9.15 14.34
N SER A 42 0.04 -9.95 14.35
CA SER A 42 0.07 -11.37 14.66
C SER A 42 -0.11 -12.23 13.41
N SER A 43 0.36 -13.48 13.46
CA SER A 43 0.20 -14.40 12.33
C SER A 43 -1.27 -14.67 11.99
N ALA A 44 -2.16 -14.65 12.98
CA ALA A 44 -3.59 -14.83 12.78
C ALA A 44 -4.24 -13.67 12.01
N GLU A 45 -3.80 -12.43 12.26
CA GLU A 45 -4.28 -11.25 11.51
C GLU A 45 -3.80 -11.24 10.05
N LEU A 46 -2.69 -11.94 9.75
CA LEU A 46 -2.12 -12.00 8.41
C LEU A 46 -2.64 -13.17 7.57
N GLU A 47 -3.32 -14.14 8.17
CA GLU A 47 -3.85 -15.29 7.44
C GLU A 47 -4.89 -14.85 6.39
N GLY A 48 -4.73 -15.33 5.16
CA GLY A 48 -5.72 -15.11 4.11
C GLY A 48 -5.14 -14.93 2.71
N SER A 49 -6.00 -14.47 1.79
CA SER A 49 -5.63 -14.16 0.40
C SER A 49 -5.46 -12.67 0.21
N TYR A 50 -4.39 -12.28 -0.45
CA TYR A 50 -4.07 -10.90 -0.77
C TYR A 50 -4.06 -10.70 -2.27
N GLU A 51 -4.55 -9.54 -2.71
CA GLU A 51 -4.49 -9.11 -4.10
C GLU A 51 -3.67 -7.83 -4.20
N GLY A 52 -2.83 -7.77 -5.23
CA GLY A 52 -1.99 -6.63 -5.49
C GLY A 52 -2.65 -5.53 -6.32
N SER A 53 -2.20 -4.31 -6.10
CA SER A 53 -2.59 -3.11 -6.85
C SER A 53 -1.36 -2.36 -7.33
N LEU A 54 -1.54 -1.45 -8.30
CA LEU A 54 -0.45 -0.66 -8.90
C LEU A 54 0.67 -1.58 -9.44
N GLU A 55 1.88 -1.49 -8.93
CA GLU A 55 3.00 -2.35 -9.38
C GLU A 55 2.78 -3.83 -9.06
N ALA A 56 2.00 -4.13 -8.01
CA ALA A 56 1.63 -5.50 -7.66
C ALA A 56 0.38 -5.99 -8.44
N LYS A 57 -0.14 -5.24 -9.41
CA LYS A 57 -1.40 -5.60 -10.07
C LYS A 57 -1.33 -6.97 -10.74
N GLY A 58 -2.24 -7.87 -10.34
CA GLY A 58 -2.30 -9.24 -10.83
C GLY A 58 -1.48 -10.23 -10.01
N THR A 59 -0.68 -9.76 -9.05
CA THR A 59 -0.02 -10.59 -8.03
C THR A 59 -1.04 -11.04 -6.99
N ARG A 60 -0.96 -12.32 -6.63
CA ARG A 60 -1.72 -12.91 -5.53
C ARG A 60 -0.79 -13.59 -4.54
N LEU A 61 -1.08 -13.41 -3.26
CA LEU A 61 -0.39 -14.08 -2.16
C LEU A 61 -1.42 -14.74 -1.25
N VAL A 62 -1.22 -16.01 -0.90
CA VAL A 62 -2.03 -16.70 0.10
C VAL A 62 -1.13 -17.08 1.25
N LEU A 63 -1.47 -16.63 2.46
CA LEU A 63 -0.80 -16.96 3.70
C LEU A 63 -1.69 -17.88 4.53
N THR A 64 -1.14 -19.02 4.95
CA THR A 64 -1.79 -19.96 5.88
C THR A 64 -0.92 -20.09 7.12
N THR A 65 -1.49 -19.99 8.32
CA THR A 65 -0.72 -20.14 9.56
C THR A 65 -0.41 -21.60 9.87
N ARG A 66 0.66 -21.82 10.65
CA ARG A 66 0.97 -23.12 11.25
C ARG A 66 0.89 -23.04 12.77
N PRO A 67 0.20 -23.97 13.45
CA PRO A 67 0.15 -23.99 14.91
C PRO A 67 1.54 -24.03 15.55
N GLY A 68 1.75 -23.20 16.57
CA GLY A 68 3.00 -23.17 17.34
C GLY A 68 4.16 -22.41 16.69
N VAL A 69 3.94 -21.76 15.55
CA VAL A 69 4.97 -20.97 14.83
C VAL A 69 4.43 -19.57 14.54
N ALA A 70 5.28 -18.54 14.65
CA ALA A 70 4.98 -17.18 14.24
C ALA A 70 5.10 -17.03 12.71
N GLY A 71 4.26 -17.77 11.98
CA GLY A 71 4.35 -17.90 10.53
C GLY A 71 3.55 -19.08 9.98
N GLY A 72 3.89 -19.52 8.77
CA GLY A 72 3.28 -20.68 8.15
C GLY A 72 3.70 -20.93 6.71
N THR A 73 2.76 -21.35 5.86
CA THR A 73 3.00 -21.57 4.42
C THR A 73 2.48 -20.43 3.57
N LEU A 74 3.12 -20.24 2.42
CA LEU A 74 2.64 -19.33 1.40
C LEU A 74 2.43 -20.03 0.05
N THR A 75 1.56 -19.43 -0.76
CA THR A 75 1.47 -19.64 -2.20
C THR A 75 1.45 -18.27 -2.87
N VAL A 76 2.18 -18.12 -3.97
CA VAL A 76 2.16 -16.90 -4.79
C VAL A 76 1.80 -17.19 -6.24
N GLU A 77 1.10 -16.24 -6.85
CA GLU A 77 0.82 -16.21 -8.28
C GLU A 77 1.25 -14.86 -8.85
N ASN A 78 1.92 -14.86 -10.00
CA ASN A 78 2.44 -13.66 -10.65
C ASN A 78 3.27 -12.77 -9.70
N TRP A 79 4.11 -13.38 -8.87
CA TRP A 79 5.02 -12.67 -7.99
C TRP A 79 6.15 -12.06 -8.81
N PRO A 80 6.38 -10.75 -8.77
CA PRO A 80 7.46 -10.14 -9.52
C PRO A 80 8.81 -10.52 -8.92
N THR A 81 9.80 -10.68 -9.78
CA THR A 81 11.19 -10.52 -9.35
C THR A 81 11.55 -9.05 -9.24
N GLY A 82 12.53 -8.72 -8.41
CA GLY A 82 13.05 -7.37 -8.24
C GLY A 82 14.55 -7.35 -8.52
N ASP A 83 15.10 -6.17 -8.72
CA ASP A 83 16.54 -5.95 -8.69
C ASP A 83 16.74 -4.71 -7.83
N SER A 84 17.49 -4.83 -6.73
CA SER A 84 17.76 -3.70 -5.83
C SER A 84 18.45 -2.52 -6.52
N PHE A 85 18.97 -2.71 -7.74
CA PHE A 85 19.61 -1.70 -8.58
C PHE A 85 18.75 -1.19 -9.75
N ARG A 86 17.54 -1.71 -9.96
CA ARG A 86 16.65 -1.27 -11.04
C ARG A 86 15.32 -0.78 -10.46
N ASN A 87 14.86 0.35 -11.00
CA ASN A 87 13.57 0.94 -10.63
C ASN A 87 12.36 0.20 -11.23
N GLU A 88 12.53 -1.01 -11.76
CA GLU A 88 11.49 -1.74 -12.48
C GLU A 88 11.48 -3.21 -12.04
N LEU A 89 10.27 -3.75 -11.86
CA LEU A 89 10.06 -5.16 -11.58
C LEU A 89 10.47 -6.04 -12.77
N GLY A 90 11.08 -7.18 -12.46
CA GLY A 90 11.49 -8.20 -13.42
C GLY A 90 10.37 -9.18 -13.79
N PRO A 91 10.72 -10.29 -14.46
CA PRO A 91 9.77 -11.37 -14.78
C PRO A 91 9.02 -11.88 -13.54
N ALA A 92 7.77 -12.30 -13.74
CA ALA A 92 6.94 -12.85 -12.67
C ALA A 92 7.03 -14.39 -12.60
N PHE A 93 6.82 -14.94 -11.41
CA PHE A 93 6.74 -16.37 -11.17
C PHE A 93 5.56 -16.75 -10.26
N SER A 94 5.23 -18.04 -10.23
CA SER A 94 4.27 -18.60 -9.27
C SER A 94 4.96 -19.73 -8.51
N GLY A 95 4.63 -19.91 -7.24
CA GLY A 95 5.34 -20.86 -6.40
C GLY A 95 4.77 -20.99 -5.00
N THR A 96 5.46 -21.76 -4.17
CA THR A 96 5.10 -22.03 -2.79
C THR A 96 6.25 -21.68 -1.86
N GLY A 97 6.02 -21.77 -0.54
CA GLY A 97 7.07 -21.53 0.42
C GLY A 97 6.58 -21.46 1.86
N THR A 98 7.37 -20.77 2.68
CA THR A 98 7.03 -20.45 4.07
C THR A 98 7.14 -18.96 4.32
N TRP A 99 6.53 -18.49 5.41
CA TRP A 99 6.63 -17.10 5.83
C TRP A 99 6.75 -17.03 7.35
N GLU A 100 7.29 -15.92 7.83
CA GLU A 100 7.40 -15.62 9.25
C GLU A 100 7.27 -14.11 9.52
N ILE A 101 6.88 -13.76 10.75
CA ILE A 101 6.94 -12.37 11.21
C ILE A 101 8.28 -12.16 11.90
N THR A 102 9.09 -11.27 11.35
CA THR A 102 10.33 -10.83 11.97
C THR A 102 10.10 -9.50 12.70
N ARG A 103 10.75 -9.34 13.85
CA ARG A 103 10.75 -8.08 14.61
C ARG A 103 12.20 -7.67 14.79
N PRO A 104 12.68 -6.68 14.02
CA PRO A 104 14.06 -6.27 14.16
C PRO A 104 14.26 -5.65 15.55
N SER A 105 15.44 -5.84 16.14
CA SER A 105 15.73 -5.34 17.48
C SER A 105 15.80 -3.80 17.51
N GLY A 106 15.14 -3.20 18.51
CA GLY A 106 15.02 -1.75 18.71
C GLY A 106 13.60 -1.34 19.08
N SER A 107 13.43 -0.34 19.96
CA SER A 107 12.12 0.06 20.52
C SER A 107 11.17 0.72 19.52
N GLU A 108 11.64 1.07 18.32
CA GLU A 108 10.88 1.81 17.30
C GLU A 108 10.69 1.00 16.01
N LYS A 109 10.95 -0.31 16.03
CA LYS A 109 10.93 -1.11 14.80
C LYS A 109 9.65 -1.90 14.65
N SER A 110 8.99 -1.70 13.52
CA SER A 110 7.77 -2.39 13.11
C SER A 110 8.02 -3.87 12.83
N ALA A 111 6.96 -4.66 12.90
CA ALA A 111 7.00 -6.04 12.46
C ALA A 111 7.08 -6.09 10.92
N LEU A 112 7.89 -7.01 10.40
CA LEU A 112 8.06 -7.25 8.97
C LEU A 112 7.63 -8.68 8.63
N LEU A 113 6.98 -8.86 7.49
CA LEU A 113 6.68 -10.16 6.92
C LEU A 113 7.86 -10.61 6.06
N ARG A 114 8.49 -11.72 6.42
CA ARG A 114 9.54 -12.34 5.61
C ARG A 114 8.98 -13.56 4.88
N LEU A 115 9.23 -13.61 3.57
CA LEU A 115 8.83 -14.69 2.67
C LEU A 115 10.04 -15.55 2.33
N HIS A 116 9.82 -16.86 2.29
CA HIS A 116 10.84 -17.85 1.93
C HIS A 116 10.27 -18.75 0.85
N PHE A 117 10.73 -18.59 -0.40
CA PHE A 117 10.23 -19.35 -1.55
C PHE A 117 10.88 -20.73 -1.69
N ASP A 118 10.11 -21.71 -2.16
CA ASP A 118 10.56 -23.09 -2.44
C ASP A 118 10.01 -23.55 -3.82
N PRO A 119 10.89 -23.84 -4.81
CA PRO A 119 12.34 -23.70 -4.76
C PRO A 119 12.77 -22.23 -4.56
N PRO A 120 13.97 -21.98 -4.02
CA PRO A 120 14.45 -20.62 -3.75
C PRO A 120 14.72 -19.86 -5.05
N LYS A 121 13.70 -19.11 -5.50
CA LYS A 121 13.62 -18.34 -6.77
C LYS A 121 13.87 -19.22 -8.03
N PRO A 122 13.19 -18.99 -9.16
CA PRO A 122 13.57 -19.65 -10.41
C PRO A 122 14.98 -19.20 -10.85
N ASP A 123 15.68 -20.03 -11.63
CA ASP A 123 16.99 -19.74 -12.27
C ASP A 123 16.90 -18.51 -13.18
N LEU A 124 16.83 -17.31 -12.58
CA LEU A 124 16.74 -16.04 -13.26
C LEU A 124 18.06 -15.28 -13.15
N PRO A 125 18.47 -14.57 -14.22
CA PRO A 125 19.79 -13.97 -14.33
C PRO A 125 20.11 -12.88 -13.28
N THR A 126 19.12 -12.36 -12.55
CA THR A 126 19.27 -11.36 -11.48
C THR A 126 18.35 -11.73 -10.30
N PRO A 127 18.88 -12.29 -9.20
CA PRO A 127 18.09 -13.07 -8.23
C PRO A 127 17.55 -12.26 -7.05
N ASP A 128 17.14 -11.00 -7.22
CA ASP A 128 16.44 -10.29 -6.15
C ASP A 128 14.92 -10.50 -6.28
N THR A 129 14.23 -10.54 -5.15
CA THR A 129 12.76 -10.56 -5.10
C THR A 129 12.35 -9.71 -3.92
N ILE A 130 11.11 -9.27 -3.96
CA ILE A 130 10.48 -8.67 -2.79
C ILE A 130 10.15 -9.82 -1.84
N ASP A 131 11.01 -10.08 -0.85
CA ASP A 131 10.83 -11.13 0.17
C ASP A 131 10.71 -10.60 1.61
N LEU A 132 10.80 -9.29 1.79
CA LEU A 132 10.60 -8.61 3.06
C LEU A 132 9.60 -7.47 2.86
N LEU A 133 8.48 -7.52 3.57
CA LEU A 133 7.38 -6.58 3.41
C LEU A 133 7.05 -5.92 4.75
N SER A 134 6.74 -4.63 4.70
CA SER A 134 6.10 -3.94 5.80
C SER A 134 4.67 -4.41 5.98
N ILE A 135 4.20 -4.39 7.23
CA ILE A 135 2.85 -4.82 7.60
C ILE A 135 2.07 -3.61 8.09
N GLY A 136 1.02 -3.21 7.37
CA GLY A 136 0.10 -2.17 7.83
C GLY A 136 -1.25 -2.75 8.24
N VAL A 137 -1.71 -2.42 9.45
CA VAL A 137 -3.03 -2.85 9.94
C VAL A 137 -3.79 -1.65 10.51
N ASP A 138 -5.02 -1.45 10.05
CA ASP A 138 -6.01 -0.59 10.70
C ASP A 138 -7.31 -1.36 10.98
N ALA A 139 -8.30 -0.70 11.58
CA ALA A 139 -9.58 -1.33 11.94
C ALA A 139 -10.34 -1.93 10.75
N LYS A 140 -9.99 -1.57 9.51
CA LYS A 140 -10.68 -1.99 8.29
C LYS A 140 -9.77 -2.77 7.34
N ARG A 141 -8.47 -2.53 7.34
CA ARG A 141 -7.59 -2.95 6.24
C ARG A 141 -6.32 -3.56 6.79
N THR A 142 -5.90 -4.65 6.16
CA THR A 142 -4.57 -5.24 6.33
C THR A 142 -3.86 -5.15 4.99
N PHE A 143 -2.67 -4.56 4.99
CA PHE A 143 -1.82 -4.43 3.81
C PHE A 143 -0.42 -5.01 4.08
N LEU A 144 0.15 -5.56 3.02
CA LEU A 144 1.56 -5.89 2.92
C LEU A 144 2.14 -5.03 1.81
N TYR A 145 3.26 -4.35 2.05
CA TYR A 145 3.81 -3.42 1.06
C TYR A 145 5.32 -3.30 1.16
N ASP A 146 5.94 -2.92 0.05
CA ASP A 146 7.36 -2.56 0.01
C ASP A 146 7.50 -1.09 0.42
N ASN A 147 8.11 -0.83 1.57
CA ASN A 147 8.24 0.51 2.13
C ASN A 147 9.65 1.07 1.90
N THR A 148 9.92 1.53 0.69
CA THR A 148 11.22 2.13 0.33
C THR A 148 11.37 3.55 0.87
N ASP A 149 10.27 4.30 0.99
CA ASP A 149 10.23 5.67 1.52
C ASP A 149 8.91 5.91 2.29
N PRO A 150 8.96 6.10 3.64
CA PRO A 150 7.78 6.22 4.48
C PRO A 150 6.98 7.51 4.25
N ASP A 151 7.55 8.50 3.57
CA ASP A 151 6.87 9.76 3.23
C ASP A 151 6.07 9.64 1.92
N THR A 152 6.20 8.52 1.21
CA THR A 152 5.50 8.25 -0.05
C THR A 152 4.55 7.07 0.05
N CYS A 153 3.56 7.04 -0.84
CA CYS A 153 2.68 5.88 -0.94
C CYS A 153 3.41 4.74 -1.65
N PRO A 154 3.46 3.53 -1.05
CA PRO A 154 4.10 2.41 -1.70
C PRO A 154 3.31 1.97 -2.93
N ASP A 155 4.01 1.83 -4.05
CA ASP A 155 3.44 1.37 -5.32
C ASP A 155 3.28 -0.16 -5.32
N PHE A 156 4.22 -0.91 -4.73
CA PHE A 156 4.03 -2.34 -4.49
C PHE A 156 3.23 -2.55 -3.19
N ARG A 157 1.95 -2.88 -3.33
CA ARG A 157 1.07 -3.15 -2.18
C ARG A 157 0.04 -4.24 -2.46
N LEU A 158 -0.15 -5.09 -1.45
CA LEU A 158 -1.06 -6.22 -1.42
C LEU A 158 -2.10 -5.98 -0.32
N GLN A 159 -3.38 -6.09 -0.65
CA GLN A 159 -4.46 -5.92 0.32
C GLN A 159 -5.11 -7.27 0.65
N LEU A 160 -5.29 -7.54 1.95
CA LEU A 160 -6.03 -8.71 2.41
C LEU A 160 -7.48 -8.64 1.92
N GLN A 161 -7.91 -9.68 1.21
CA GLN A 161 -9.27 -9.82 0.73
C GLN A 161 -10.14 -10.38 1.85
N ARG A 162 -11.21 -9.66 2.17
CA ARG A 162 -12.23 -10.13 3.11
C ARG A 162 -13.06 -11.21 2.42
N LYS A 163 -13.28 -12.33 3.13
CA LYS A 163 -14.24 -13.36 2.72
C LYS A 163 -15.67 -12.88 2.95
#